data_AF-X0ZAV8-F1
#
_entry.id   AF-X0ZAV8-F1
#
_cell.length_a   1.000
_cell.length_b   1.000
_cell.length_c   1.000
_cell.angle_alpha   90.00
_cell.angle_beta   90.00
_cell.angle_gamma   90.00
#
_symmetry.space_group_name_H-M   'P 1'
#
loop_
_entity.id
_entity.type
_entity.pdbx_description
1 polymer ?
#
loop_
_entity_poly.entity_id
_entity_poly.type
_entity_poly.pdbx_seq_one_letter_code
_entity_poly.pdbx_strand_id
1 'polypeptide(L)'
;TGGQFEMLPAGIILLWYGPIGNIPAGYVLCDGNNGSPDLRNKFVVGAGDTYAVDATGGNATHTHAFTGDGHTHDILLGPVVDAGAVFGDVTSEDSAVGTTDAKSSLPPYHALAYIMKT
;
A
#
# COMPACT_ATOMS: atom_id res chain seq x y z
N THR A 1 20.13 2.42 49.36
CA THR A 1 19.63 3.53 48.52
C THR A 1 19.59 3.06 47.09
N GLY A 2 18.59 2.22 46.75
CA GLY A 2 18.45 1.62 45.42
C GLY A 2 17.66 2.56 44.52
N GLY A 3 18.33 3.17 43.54
CA GLY A 3 17.69 4.01 42.54
C GLY A 3 16.72 3.18 41.71
N GLN A 4 15.46 3.63 41.66
CA GLN A 4 14.41 3.04 40.83
C GLN A 4 14.78 3.25 39.36
N PHE A 5 15.36 2.24 38.71
CA PHE A 5 15.47 2.22 37.25
C PHE A 5 14.11 1.80 36.66
N GLU A 6 13.09 2.64 36.78
CA GLU A 6 11.94 2.58 35.87
C GLU A 6 12.41 3.17 34.54
N MET A 7 13.13 2.37 33.77
CA MET A 7 14.00 2.86 32.70
C MET A 7 13.23 3.40 31.49
N LEU A 8 11.92 3.10 31.36
CA LEU A 8 11.01 3.67 30.36
C LEU A 8 9.56 3.67 30.90
N PRO A 9 8.78 4.75 30.72
CA PRO A 9 7.37 4.78 31.11
C PRO A 9 6.52 3.82 30.27
N ALA A 10 5.39 3.38 30.82
CA ALA A 10 4.39 2.60 30.10
C ALA A 10 3.86 3.36 28.86
N GLY A 11 3.58 2.63 27.79
CA GLY A 11 3.16 3.20 26.50
C GLY A 11 4.31 3.50 25.53
N ILE A 12 5.57 3.44 25.95
CA ILE A 12 6.71 3.56 25.03
C ILE A 12 6.77 2.35 24.11
N ILE A 13 6.87 2.60 22.81
CA ILE A 13 6.97 1.58 21.76
C ILE A 13 8.42 1.49 21.27
N LEU A 14 8.95 0.28 21.18
CA LEU A 14 10.29 -0.02 20.67
C LEU A 14 10.23 -1.06 19.56
N LEU A 15 11.26 -1.05 18.71
CA LEU A 15 11.51 -2.13 17.76
C LEU A 15 12.18 -3.31 18.47
N TRP A 16 11.63 -4.50 18.26
CA TRP A 16 12.10 -5.76 18.81
C TRP A 16 12.55 -6.67 17.68
N TYR A 17 13.84 -7.05 17.74
CA TYR A 17 14.45 -7.94 16.76
C TYR A 17 14.21 -9.43 17.05
N GLY A 18 13.97 -9.79 18.32
CA GLY A 18 13.77 -11.18 18.72
C GLY A 18 12.42 -11.77 18.28
N PRO A 19 12.22 -13.08 18.50
CA PRO A 19 10.95 -13.72 18.16
C PRO A 19 9.82 -13.19 19.06
N ILE A 20 8.60 -13.14 18.52
CA ILE A 20 7.39 -12.70 19.23
C ILE A 20 7.12 -13.57 20.47
N GLY A 21 7.45 -14.87 20.42
CA GLY A 21 7.30 -15.79 21.56
C GLY A 21 8.22 -15.50 22.74
N ASN A 22 9.27 -14.68 22.57
CA ASN A 22 10.26 -14.35 23.61
C ASN A 22 10.31 -12.84 23.88
N ILE A 23 9.17 -12.15 23.79
CA ILE A 23 9.09 -10.74 24.19
C ILE A 23 9.46 -10.64 25.68
N PRO A 24 10.38 -9.73 26.08
CA PRO A 24 10.78 -9.57 27.46
C PRO A 24 9.61 -9.24 28.38
N ALA A 25 9.68 -9.69 29.64
CA ALA A 25 8.70 -9.34 30.65
C ALA A 25 8.58 -7.80 30.82
N GLY A 26 7.35 -7.32 31.01
CA GLY A 26 7.06 -5.89 31.08
C GLY A 26 6.84 -5.22 29.73
N TYR A 27 6.76 -5.99 28.65
CA TYR A 27 6.39 -5.54 27.31
C TYR A 27 5.30 -6.43 26.71
N VAL A 28 4.52 -5.87 25.80
CA VAL A 28 3.51 -6.59 24.99
C VAL A 28 3.73 -6.32 23.51
N LEU A 29 3.28 -7.23 22.63
CA LEU A 29 3.23 -6.98 21.20
C LEU A 29 2.23 -5.87 20.90
N CYS A 30 2.55 -4.97 19.97
CA CYS A 30 1.61 -3.97 19.46
C CYS A 30 0.66 -4.62 18.44
N ASP A 31 -0.34 -5.37 18.92
CA ASP A 31 -1.29 -6.13 18.12
C ASP A 31 -2.76 -5.74 18.34
N GLY A 32 -3.00 -4.65 19.08
CA GLY A 32 -4.35 -4.19 19.43
C GLY A 32 -4.86 -4.75 20.76
N ASN A 33 -4.13 -5.67 21.40
CA ASN A 33 -4.48 -6.22 22.71
C ASN A 33 -3.73 -5.50 23.84
N ASN A 34 -4.20 -5.70 25.07
CA ASN A 34 -3.53 -5.20 26.29
C ASN A 34 -3.33 -3.67 26.31
N GLY A 35 -4.22 -2.92 25.64
CA GLY A 35 -4.13 -1.46 25.52
C GLY A 35 -3.06 -0.97 24.53
N SER A 36 -2.42 -1.87 23.76
CA SER A 36 -1.48 -1.51 22.72
C SER A 36 -2.20 -1.16 21.40
N PRO A 37 -1.62 -0.27 20.57
CA PRO A 37 -2.09 -0.11 19.19
C PRO A 37 -1.74 -1.35 18.35
N ASP A 38 -2.51 -1.62 17.29
CA ASP A 38 -2.14 -2.65 16.31
C ASP A 38 -1.20 -2.05 15.25
N LEU A 39 0.11 -2.34 15.36
CA LEU A 39 1.14 -1.85 14.43
C LEU A 39 1.67 -2.94 13.48
N ARG A 40 1.02 -4.11 13.44
CA ARG A 40 1.42 -5.20 12.56
C ARG A 40 1.25 -4.79 11.09
N ASN A 41 2.28 -5.00 10.28
CA ASN A 41 2.32 -4.63 8.86
C ASN A 41 2.10 -3.12 8.60
N LYS A 42 2.38 -2.26 9.58
CA LYS A 42 2.25 -0.80 9.45
C LYS A 42 3.61 -0.12 9.47
N PHE A 43 3.73 0.94 8.68
CA PHE A 43 4.82 1.90 8.77
C PHE A 43 4.36 3.07 9.67
N VAL A 44 5.19 3.48 10.62
CA VAL A 44 4.84 4.54 11.57
C VAL A 44 5.10 5.91 10.94
N VAL A 45 4.09 6.78 11.02
CA VAL A 45 4.18 8.19 10.63
C VAL A 45 4.03 9.07 11.88
N GLY A 46 4.72 10.21 11.92
CA GLY A 46 4.60 11.16 13.02
C GLY A 46 3.21 11.80 13.06
N ALA A 47 2.55 11.72 14.21
CA ALA A 47 1.26 12.38 14.48
C ALA A 47 1.47 13.79 15.06
N GLY A 48 0.45 14.65 14.97
CA GLY A 48 0.40 15.95 15.66
C GLY A 48 0.01 17.16 14.81
N ASP A 49 -0.08 17.01 13.49
CA ASP A 49 -0.58 18.03 12.57
C ASP A 49 -1.53 17.37 11.54
N THR A 50 -1.01 16.96 10.39
CA THR A 50 -1.77 16.27 9.33
C THR A 50 -2.39 14.94 9.79
N TYR A 51 -1.66 14.20 10.63
CA TYR A 51 -2.07 12.88 11.11
C TYR A 51 -2.47 12.96 12.57
N ALA A 52 -3.72 12.58 12.87
CA ALA A 52 -4.18 12.36 14.22
C ALA A 52 -3.47 11.16 14.86
N VAL A 53 -3.40 11.12 16.19
CA VAL A 53 -2.92 9.94 16.92
C VAL A 53 -3.76 8.74 16.53
N ASP A 54 -3.11 7.61 16.26
CA ASP A 54 -3.73 6.34 15.86
C ASP A 54 -4.48 6.37 14.51
N ALA A 55 -4.33 7.43 13.71
CA ALA A 55 -4.81 7.43 12.34
C ALA A 55 -4.10 6.34 11.51
N THR A 56 -4.87 5.62 10.71
CA THR A 56 -4.36 4.56 9.82
C THR A 56 -4.67 4.89 8.36
N GLY A 57 -3.86 4.37 7.44
CA GLY A 57 -4.04 4.59 6.01
C GLY A 57 -2.97 3.87 5.19
N GLY A 58 -2.99 4.11 3.88
CA GLY A 58 -2.10 3.46 2.92
C GLY A 58 -2.61 2.09 2.46
N ASN A 59 -1.93 1.54 1.45
CA ASN A 59 -2.20 0.21 0.92
C ASN A 59 -0.87 -0.43 0.48
N ALA A 60 -0.71 -1.73 0.71
CA ALA A 60 0.45 -2.51 0.28
C ALA A 60 0.54 -2.66 -1.25
N THR A 61 -0.59 -2.51 -1.96
CA THR A 61 -0.63 -2.51 -3.42
C THR A 61 -1.52 -1.38 -3.95
N HIS A 62 -1.33 -1.00 -5.21
CA HIS A 62 -2.23 -0.09 -5.91
C HIS A 62 -2.33 -0.41 -7.40
N THR A 63 -3.39 0.11 -8.02
CA THR A 63 -3.64 0.09 -9.46
C THR A 63 -3.74 1.53 -9.96
N HIS A 64 -3.51 1.73 -11.25
CA HIS A 64 -3.82 2.98 -11.94
C HIS A 64 -4.99 2.77 -12.89
N ALA A 65 -5.90 3.73 -12.95
CA ALA A 65 -6.83 3.85 -14.06
C ALA A 65 -6.19 4.69 -15.16
N PHE A 66 -6.42 4.33 -16.42
CA PHE A 66 -5.97 5.11 -17.56
C PHE A 66 -7.11 5.34 -18.55
N THR A 67 -6.95 6.42 -19.31
CA THR A 67 -7.73 6.73 -20.51
C THR A 67 -6.71 7.13 -21.55
N GLY A 68 -6.61 6.35 -22.62
CA GLY A 68 -5.78 6.69 -23.78
C GLY A 68 -6.53 7.62 -24.71
N ASP A 69 -5.78 8.43 -25.47
CA ASP A 69 -6.35 9.23 -26.54
C ASP A 69 -6.97 8.32 -27.60
N GLY A 70 -8.12 8.74 -28.15
CA GLY A 70 -8.73 8.06 -29.30
C GLY A 70 -7.80 8.13 -30.51
N HIS A 71 -7.81 7.07 -31.32
CA HIS A 71 -7.14 7.07 -32.62
C HIS A 71 -7.95 6.25 -33.63
N THR A 72 -7.73 6.54 -34.91
CA THR A 72 -8.37 5.82 -36.02
C THR A 72 -7.45 4.72 -36.54
N HIS A 73 -8.05 3.64 -37.05
CA HIS A 73 -7.35 2.59 -37.78
C HIS A 73 -7.76 2.63 -39.24
N ASP A 74 -6.80 2.82 -40.15
CA ASP A 74 -7.07 2.79 -41.58
C ASP A 74 -6.89 1.36 -42.12
N ILE A 75 -7.87 0.86 -42.88
CA ILE A 75 -7.69 -0.36 -43.67
C ILE A 75 -7.22 0.04 -45.07
N LEU A 76 -5.98 -0.31 -45.42
CA LEU A 76 -5.46 -0.11 -46.78
C LEU A 76 -6.14 -1.10 -47.74
N LEU A 77 -6.87 -0.59 -48.73
CA LEU A 77 -7.50 -1.39 -49.77
C LEU A 77 -6.43 -2.12 -50.62
N GLY A 78 -6.34 -3.44 -50.46
CA GLY A 78 -5.56 -4.35 -51.30
C GLY A 78 -6.48 -5.28 -52.14
N PRO A 79 -5.93 -6.17 -53.00
CA PRO A 79 -6.70 -6.99 -53.95
C PRO A 79 -7.64 -8.05 -53.32
N VAL A 80 -7.91 -7.94 -52.02
CA VAL A 80 -8.75 -8.86 -51.22
C VAL A 80 -10.24 -8.44 -51.26
N VAL A 81 -10.57 -7.27 -51.81
CA VAL A 81 -11.95 -6.78 -51.95
C VAL A 81 -12.36 -6.69 -53.42
N ASP A 82 -13.54 -7.24 -53.75
CA ASP A 82 -14.07 -7.25 -55.11
C ASP A 82 -14.36 -5.82 -55.63
N ALA A 83 -14.15 -5.62 -56.92
CA ALA A 83 -14.43 -4.36 -57.59
C ALA A 83 -15.93 -3.99 -57.48
N GLY A 84 -16.23 -2.83 -56.90
CA GLY A 84 -17.59 -2.28 -56.81
C GLY A 84 -18.23 -2.32 -55.42
N ALA A 85 -17.57 -2.89 -54.40
CA ALA A 85 -18.01 -2.76 -53.03
C ALA A 85 -17.67 -1.36 -52.47
N VAL A 86 -18.67 -0.50 -52.30
CA VAL A 86 -18.52 0.79 -51.59
C VAL A 86 -18.61 0.50 -50.09
N PHE A 87 -17.47 0.37 -49.43
CA PHE A 87 -17.40 0.44 -47.97
C PHE A 87 -17.14 1.88 -47.58
N GLY A 88 -18.07 2.49 -46.84
CA GLY A 88 -17.78 3.74 -46.15
C GLY A 88 -16.72 3.50 -45.09
N ASP A 89 -15.81 4.44 -44.90
CA ASP A 89 -14.91 4.41 -43.76
C ASP A 89 -15.75 4.48 -42.49
N VAL A 90 -15.76 3.40 -41.71
CA VAL A 90 -16.42 3.34 -40.40
C VAL A 90 -15.31 3.18 -39.37
N THR A 91 -14.60 4.28 -39.11
CA THR A 91 -13.77 4.40 -37.92
C THR A 91 -14.56 5.12 -36.83
N SER A 92 -14.50 4.59 -35.61
CA SER A 92 -14.93 5.30 -34.41
C SER A 92 -13.69 5.77 -33.65
N GLU A 93 -13.69 7.02 -33.20
CA GLU A 93 -12.71 7.50 -32.21
C GLU A 93 -13.13 7.02 -30.82
N ASP A 94 -12.77 5.79 -30.49
CA ASP A 94 -12.98 5.27 -29.14
C ASP A 94 -11.70 5.38 -28.31
N SER A 95 -11.82 6.03 -27.15
CA SER A 95 -10.73 6.09 -26.17
C SER A 95 -10.62 4.74 -25.46
N ALA A 96 -9.41 4.19 -25.42
CA ALA A 96 -9.16 2.98 -24.62
C ALA A 96 -9.15 3.35 -23.14
N VAL A 97 -10.08 2.79 -22.36
CA VAL A 97 -10.10 2.91 -20.90
C VAL A 97 -9.76 1.58 -20.26
N GLY A 98 -9.09 1.62 -19.11
CA GLY A 98 -8.75 0.40 -18.40
C GLY A 98 -8.06 0.65 -17.07
N THR A 99 -7.63 -0.44 -16.45
CA THR A 99 -6.87 -0.42 -15.21
C THR A 99 -5.63 -1.28 -15.35
N THR A 100 -4.57 -0.92 -14.61
CA THR A 100 -3.38 -1.76 -14.51
C THR A 100 -3.61 -2.89 -13.53
N ASP A 101 -2.79 -3.95 -13.65
CA ASP A 101 -2.65 -4.93 -12.58
C ASP A 101 -2.12 -4.27 -11.29
N ALA A 102 -2.49 -4.84 -10.14
CA ALA A 102 -2.01 -4.36 -8.86
C ALA A 102 -0.51 -4.62 -8.71
N LYS A 103 0.23 -3.62 -8.21
CA LYS A 103 1.66 -3.75 -7.89
C LYS A 103 1.95 -3.27 -6.48
N SER A 104 2.97 -3.89 -5.87
CA SER A 104 3.42 -3.56 -4.51
C SER A 104 3.93 -2.13 -4.43
N SER A 105 3.51 -1.41 -3.40
CA SER A 105 4.04 -0.10 -3.02
C SER A 105 5.18 -0.20 -2.00
N LEU A 106 5.52 -1.41 -1.54
CA LEU A 106 6.50 -1.64 -0.48
C LEU A 106 7.94 -1.45 -0.98
N PRO A 107 8.71 -0.51 -0.40
CA PRO A 107 10.15 -0.50 -0.55
C PRO A 107 10.77 -1.79 0.04
N PRO A 108 12.03 -2.12 -0.29
CA PRO A 108 12.76 -3.16 0.41
C PRO A 108 12.73 -2.93 1.93
N TYR A 109 12.29 -3.94 2.70
CA TYR A 109 12.09 -3.81 4.14
C TYR A 109 12.72 -4.96 4.93
N HIS A 110 13.00 -4.70 6.21
CA HIS A 110 13.39 -5.69 7.18
C HIS A 110 12.41 -5.63 8.36
N ALA A 111 11.68 -6.71 8.59
CA ALA A 111 10.56 -6.72 9.54
C ALA A 111 11.05 -7.00 10.97
N LEU A 112 10.80 -6.05 11.87
CA LEU A 112 10.92 -6.18 13.32
C LEU A 112 9.52 -6.08 13.95
N ALA A 113 9.36 -6.61 15.16
CA ALA A 113 8.12 -6.44 15.91
C ALA A 113 8.10 -5.06 16.61
N TYR A 114 6.92 -4.45 16.70
CA TYR A 114 6.70 -3.35 17.63
C TYR A 114 6.26 -3.92 18.97
N ILE A 115 6.96 -3.58 20.05
CA ILE A 115 6.58 -3.94 21.41
C ILE A 115 6.36 -2.68 22.25
N MET A 116 5.37 -2.72 23.14
CA MET A 116 5.00 -1.61 24.01
C MET A 116 5.31 -1.95 25.47
N LYS A 117 5.97 -1.03 26.18
CA LYS A 117 6.17 -1.15 27.64
C LYS A 117 4.81 -1.12 28.33
N THR A 118 4.54 -2.12 29.18
CA THR A 118 3.35 -2.19 30.05
C THR A 118 3.60 -1.56 31.40
#